data_AF-A0A101EFA1-F1
#
_entry.id   AF-A0A101EFA1-F1
#
_cell.length_a   1.000
_cell.length_b   1.000
_cell.length_c   1.000
_cell.angle_alpha   90.00
_cell.angle_beta   90.00
_cell.angle_gamma   90.00
#
_symmetry.space_group_name_H-M   'P 1'
#
loop_
_entity.id
_entity.type
_entity.pdbx_description
1 polymer ?
#
loop_
_entity_poly.entity_id
_entity_poly.type
_entity_poly.pdbx_seq_one_letter_code
_entity_poly.pdbx_strand_id
1 'polypeptide(L)' 'MGFKREDVERWFLHAGLKDVFIGDVGESCCAQSCCNTDFASVNIFVAFGVKD' A
#
# COMPACT_ATOMS: atom_id res chain seq x y z
N MET A 1 -0.21 11.13 -3.88
CA MET A 1 -1.46 10.35 -4.12
C MET A 1 -1.16 8.91 -3.76
N GLY A 2 -2.05 8.22 -3.05
CA GLY A 2 -1.82 6.89 -2.48
C GLY A 2 -1.99 6.88 -0.95
N PHE A 3 -2.04 5.68 -0.38
CA PHE A 3 -2.13 5.46 1.07
C PHE A 3 -0.74 5.57 1.69
N LYS A 4 -0.55 6.48 2.66
CA LYS A 4 0.70 6.51 3.44
C LYS A 4 0.75 5.29 4.35
N ARG A 5 1.90 4.65 4.47
CA ARG A 5 2.07 3.42 5.26
C ARG A 5 1.74 3.69 6.73
N GLU A 6 2.07 4.88 7.22
CA GLU A 6 1.78 5.33 8.58
C GLU A 6 0.29 5.60 8.82
N ASP A 7 -0.48 5.93 7.78
CA ASP A 7 -1.94 6.07 7.89
C ASP A 7 -2.60 4.67 7.96
N VAL A 8 -2.14 3.73 7.11
CA VAL A 8 -2.62 2.35 7.10
C VAL A 8 -2.34 1.64 8.42
N GLU A 9 -1.13 1.80 8.96
CA GLU A 9 -0.76 1.24 10.26
C GLU A 9 -1.68 1.74 11.37
N ARG A 10 -1.92 3.05 11.41
CA ARG A 10 -2.85 3.66 12.37
C ARG A 10 -4.25 3.10 12.23
N TRP A 11 -4.75 2.87 11.03
CA TRP A 11 -6.08 2.27 10.83
C TRP A 11 -6.17 0.86 11.43
N PHE A 12 -5.15 0.04 11.25
CA PHE A 12 -5.11 -1.32 11.80
C PHE A 12 -5.10 -1.30 13.33
N LEU A 13 -4.27 -0.43 13.93
CA LEU A 13 -4.22 -0.25 15.38
C LEU A 13 -5.55 0.26 15.95
N HIS A 14 -6.19 1.24 15.29
CA HIS A 14 -7.51 1.75 15.71
C HIS A 14 -8.62 0.72 15.55
N ALA A 15 -8.48 -0.23 14.62
CA ALA A 15 -9.39 -1.36 14.46
C ALA A 15 -9.19 -2.46 15.53
N GLY A 16 -8.23 -2.28 16.45
CA GLY A 16 -7.90 -3.23 17.51
C GLY A 16 -7.04 -4.41 17.04
N LEU A 17 -6.42 -4.30 15.86
CA LEU A 17 -5.45 -5.29 15.38
C LEU A 17 -4.08 -5.02 16.03
N LYS A 18 -3.35 -6.10 16.29
CA LYS A 18 -1.99 -6.12 16.85
C LYS A 18 -1.01 -6.71 15.84
N ASP A 19 0.28 -6.64 16.13
CA ASP A 19 1.35 -7.17 15.27
C ASP A 19 1.20 -6.73 13.80
N VAL A 20 0.95 -5.43 13.61
CA VAL A 20 0.70 -4.85 12.29
C VAL A 20 1.98 -4.87 11.47
N PHE A 21 1.90 -5.42 10.27
CA PHE A 21 2.99 -5.43 9.30
C PHE A 21 2.53 -4.77 8.01
N ILE A 22 3.41 -3.96 7.41
CA ILE A 22 3.21 -3.34 6.11
C ILE A 22 4.47 -3.60 5.28
N GLY A 23 4.31 -4.29 4.15
CA GLY A 23 5.40 -4.69 3.28
C GLY A 23 5.15 -4.34 1.82
N ASP A 24 6.19 -3.89 1.15
CA ASP A 24 6.21 -3.65 -0.29
C ASP A 24 6.36 -4.98 -1.05
N VAL A 25 5.61 -5.16 -2.12
CA VAL A 25 5.70 -6.36 -2.98
C VAL A 25 6.86 -6.24 -3.99
N GLY A 26 7.56 -5.10 -4.02
CA GLY A 26 8.70 -4.84 -4.91
C GLY A 26 8.31 -4.61 -6.38
N GLU A 27 7.04 -4.80 -6.73
CA GLU A 27 6.51 -4.59 -8.07
C GLU A 27 6.19 -3.09 -8.26
N SER A 28 6.97 -2.44 -9.12
CA SER A 28 6.65 -1.11 -9.66
C SER A 28 6.12 -1.31 -11.07
N CYS A 29 4.79 -1.44 -11.21
CA CYS A 29 4.18 -1.52 -12.52
C CYS A 29 4.14 -0.10 -13.13
N CYS A 30 4.77 0.07 -14.29
CA CYS A 30 4.61 1.27 -15.10
C CYS A 30 3.32 1.13 -15.91
N ALA A 31 2.20 1.64 -15.38
CA ALA A 31 0.98 1.70 -16.14
C ALA A 31 1.15 2.78 -17.22
N GLN A 32 1.33 2.34 -18.47
CA GLN A 32 1.44 3.24 -19.62
C GLN A 32 0.07 3.85 -19.90
N SER A 33 0.02 5.18 -19.98
CA SER A 33 -1.20 5.90 -20.36
C SER A 33 -1.57 5.58 -21.81
N CYS A 34 -2.87 5.58 -22.13
CA CYS A 34 -3.37 5.31 -23.48
C CYS A 34 -2.86 6.29 -24.54
N CYS A 35 -2.42 7.49 -24.14
CA CYS A 35 -1.80 8.47 -25.04
C CYS A 35 -0.31 8.20 -25.32
N ASN A 36 0.27 7.15 -24.74
CA ASN A 36 1.67 6.71 -24.93
C ASN A 36 2.74 7.76 -24.53
N THR A 37 2.35 8.89 -23.94
CA THR A 37 3.24 9.98 -23.53
C THR A 37 3.53 10.02 -22.04
N ASP A 38 2.69 9.35 -21.22
CA ASP A 38 2.73 9.43 -19.77
C ASP A 38 2.75 8.04 -19.14
N PHE A 39 3.45 7.92 -18.00
CA PHE A 39 3.55 6.70 -17.21
C PHE A 39 3.13 7.00 -15.77
N ALA A 40 2.25 6.17 -15.21
CA ALA A 40 1.97 6.19 -13.78
C ALA A 40 2.84 5.13 -13.09
N SER A 41 3.62 5.55 -12.09
CA SER A 41 4.30 4.62 -11.19
C SER A 41 3.28 4.11 -10.17
N VAL A 42 2.97 2.83 -10.24
CA VAL A 42 2.10 2.15 -9.28
C VAL A 42 2.98 1.25 -8.41
N ASN A 43 2.93 1.48 -7.10
CA ASN A 43 3.57 0.65 -6.10
C ASN A 43 2.50 -0.15 -5.34
N ILE A 44 2.68 -1.47 -5.28
CA ILE A 44 1.78 -2.39 -4.58
C ILE A 44 2.42 -2.78 -3.25
N PHE A 45 1.66 -2.62 -2.16
CA PHE A 45 2.05 -3.05 -0.83
C PHE A 45 0.93 -3.89 -0.21
N VAL A 46 1.30 -4.71 0.78
CA VAL A 46 0.39 -5.55 1.56
C VAL A 46 0.49 -5.14 3.03
N ALA A 47 -0.65 -5.10 3.71
CA ALA A 47 -0.73 -4.87 5.14
C ALA A 47 -1.55 -5.98 5.81
N PHE A 48 -1.09 -6.47 6.96
CA PHE A 48 -1.83 -7.42 7.80
C PHE A 48 -1.67 -7.09 9.29
N GLY A 49 -2.57 -7.62 10.11
CA GLY A 49 -2.49 -7.56 11.57
C GLY A 49 -3.31 -8.70 12.18
N VAL A 50 -3.00 -9.05 13.43
CA VAL A 50 -3.62 -10.13 14.19
C VAL A 50 -4.74 -9.58 15.06
N LYS A 51 -5.86 -10.30 15.12
CA LYS A 51 -6.97 -10.01 16.03
C LYS A 51 -7.02 -11.07 17.12
N ASP A 52 -7.05 -10.62 18.37
CA ASP A 52 -7.28 -11.50 19.53
C ASP A 52 -8.72 -12.05 19.55
#